data_AF-A0A3B8V3G8-F1
#
_entry.id   AF-A0A3B8V3G8-F1
#
_cell.length_a   1.000
_cell.length_b   1.000
_cell.length_c   1.000
_cell.angle_alpha   90.00
_cell.angle_beta   90.00
_cell.angle_gamma   90.00
#
_symmetry.space_group_name_H-M   'P 1'
#
loop_
_entity.id
_entity.type
_entity.pdbx_description
1 polymer ?
#
loop_
_entity_poly.entity_id
_entity_poly.type
_entity_poly.pdbx_seq_one_letter_code
_entity_poly.pdbx_strand_id
1 'polypeptide(L)'
;MLSTDGFGSRRHLTFLATAVLLLSACDREEPPDAAPDHGGVGVVGEPVTMDDDPTVARFRAEAADYLEMRSALDGLNRRLAAGDATPEEIEQWERMQERCDRERVRLNAILYADSVDPERRRAMFWILQSAN
;
A
#
# COMPACT_ATOMS: atom_id res chain seq x y z
N MET A 1 -35.74 -47.55 -39.99
CA MET A 1 -34.80 -46.95 -40.96
C MET A 1 -34.17 -45.75 -40.26
N LEU A 2 -32.94 -45.87 -39.77
CA LEU A 2 -31.67 -45.57 -40.46
C LEU A 2 -31.43 -44.06 -40.66
N SER A 3 -30.46 -43.58 -39.85
CA SER A 3 -29.58 -42.40 -39.88
C SER A 3 -29.69 -41.33 -40.97
N THR A 4 -29.46 -40.05 -40.63
CA THR A 4 -28.12 -39.41 -40.67
C THR A 4 -28.13 -37.95 -40.19
N ASP A 5 -26.92 -37.52 -39.81
CA ASP A 5 -26.40 -36.34 -39.10
C ASP A 5 -26.68 -34.93 -39.65
N GLY A 6 -26.44 -33.93 -38.79
CA GLY A 6 -26.42 -32.51 -39.17
C GLY A 6 -26.01 -31.50 -38.09
N PHE A 7 -24.81 -31.65 -37.52
CA PHE A 7 -23.84 -30.60 -37.13
C PHE A 7 -24.27 -29.27 -36.43
N GLY A 8 -23.79 -29.09 -35.19
CA GLY A 8 -22.99 -27.90 -34.85
C GLY A 8 -23.50 -26.92 -33.78
N SER A 9 -22.91 -26.97 -32.58
CA SER A 9 -22.35 -25.86 -31.77
C SER A 9 -22.48 -26.16 -30.26
N ARG A 10 -21.51 -26.85 -29.65
CA ARG A 10 -20.42 -26.27 -28.81
C ARG A 10 -20.95 -25.15 -27.89
N ARG A 11 -21.01 -25.32 -26.58
CA ARG A 11 -19.86 -25.54 -25.68
C ARG A 11 -20.29 -26.29 -24.41
N HIS A 12 -19.89 -27.54 -24.29
CA HIS A 12 -19.90 -28.26 -23.02
C HIS A 12 -18.63 -27.93 -22.24
N LEU A 13 -18.84 -27.57 -20.98
CA LEU A 13 -17.87 -27.62 -19.90
C LEU A 13 -17.23 -29.02 -19.90
N THR A 14 -15.90 -29.09 -20.06
CA THR A 14 -15.15 -30.29 -19.72
C THR A 14 -14.00 -29.91 -18.81
N PHE A 15 -14.14 -30.35 -17.57
CA PHE A 15 -13.09 -30.46 -16.56
C PHE A 15 -11.79 -30.99 -17.21
N LEU A 16 -10.69 -30.26 -17.02
CA LEU A 16 -9.37 -30.75 -17.38
C LEU A 16 -8.64 -31.17 -16.11
N ALA A 17 -8.25 -32.44 -16.14
CA ALA A 17 -7.81 -33.24 -15.03
C ALA A 17 -6.42 -32.84 -14.52
N THR A 18 -6.26 -33.03 -13.22
CA THR A 18 -5.05 -33.00 -12.43
C THR A 18 -3.94 -33.85 -13.07
N ALA A 19 -2.79 -33.24 -13.36
CA ALA A 19 -1.55 -33.96 -13.68
C ALA A 19 -0.49 -33.56 -12.65
N VAL A 20 -0.33 -34.42 -11.63
CA VAL A 20 0.84 -34.46 -10.76
C VAL A 20 1.90 -35.27 -11.48
N LEU A 21 2.99 -34.63 -11.91
CA LEU A 21 4.26 -35.30 -12.20
C LEU A 21 5.45 -34.38 -11.88
N LEU A 22 5.96 -34.59 -10.66
CA LEU A 22 7.36 -34.62 -10.25
C LEU A 22 8.40 -34.24 -11.32
N LEU A 23 9.07 -33.10 -11.11
CA LEU A 23 10.46 -32.90 -11.51
C LEU A 23 11.27 -32.47 -10.30
N SER A 24 12.13 -33.41 -9.89
CA SER A 24 13.15 -33.27 -8.86
C SER A 24 14.18 -32.21 -9.26
N ALA A 25 14.29 -31.15 -8.46
CA ALA A 25 15.52 -30.39 -8.29
C ALA A 25 15.55 -29.96 -6.81
N CYS A 26 16.11 -30.83 -5.98
CA CYS A 26 16.56 -30.45 -4.65
C CYS A 26 17.80 -29.57 -4.84
N ASP A 27 17.59 -28.27 -5.07
CA ASP A 27 18.61 -27.30 -4.71
C ASP A 27 18.19 -26.73 -3.35
N ARG A 28 19.05 -26.94 -2.37
CA ARG A 28 18.83 -26.52 -1.00
C ARG A 28 19.06 -25.01 -0.98
N GLU A 29 18.05 -24.24 -1.36
CA GLU A 29 18.00 -22.83 -1.02
C GLU A 29 18.05 -22.76 0.51
N GLU A 30 19.14 -22.20 1.03
CA GLU A 30 19.17 -21.71 2.40
C GLU A 30 17.89 -20.89 2.63
N PRO A 31 17.21 -21.04 3.78
CA PRO A 31 16.13 -20.12 4.11
C PRO A 31 16.68 -18.70 3.93
N PRO A 32 15.98 -17.81 3.21
CA PRO A 32 16.46 -16.44 3.04
C PRO A 32 16.82 -15.89 4.41
N ASP A 33 18.00 -15.28 4.52
CA ASP A 33 18.47 -14.65 5.75
C ASP A 33 17.29 -13.95 6.43
N ALA A 34 17.10 -14.27 7.71
CA ALA A 34 16.05 -13.63 8.50
C ALA A 34 16.15 -12.12 8.29
N ALA A 35 15.01 -11.49 7.97
CA ALA A 35 14.94 -10.05 7.79
C ALA A 35 15.68 -9.38 8.96
N PRO A 36 16.57 -8.39 8.71
CA PRO A 36 17.35 -7.78 9.76
C PRO A 36 16.40 -7.33 10.88
N ASP A 37 16.68 -7.78 12.11
CA ASP A 37 15.84 -7.58 13.31
C ASP A 37 15.49 -6.10 13.55
N HIS A 38 16.23 -5.18 12.92
CA HIS A 38 16.02 -3.75 13.01
C HIS A 38 16.04 -3.10 11.62
N GLY A 39 14.85 -2.75 11.11
CA GLY A 39 14.72 -1.70 10.09
C GLY A 39 14.63 -2.15 8.63
N GLY A 40 14.33 -3.43 8.36
CA GLY A 40 13.95 -3.89 7.03
C GLY A 40 12.60 -3.34 6.55
N VAL A 41 12.46 -3.16 5.23
CA VAL A 41 11.22 -2.73 4.57
C VAL A 41 10.05 -3.63 5.00
N GLY A 42 9.06 -3.07 5.68
CA GLY A 42 7.84 -3.78 6.09
C GLY A 42 7.76 -4.21 7.55
N VAL A 43 8.80 -4.01 8.37
CA VAL A 43 8.71 -4.23 9.82
C VAL A 43 8.25 -2.94 10.51
N VAL A 44 7.02 -2.93 11.02
CA VAL A 44 6.51 -1.86 11.89
C VAL A 44 7.21 -1.99 13.24
N GLY A 45 8.43 -1.45 13.34
CA GLY A 45 9.14 -1.32 14.61
C GLY A 45 8.44 -0.31 15.51
N GLU A 46 8.68 -0.36 16.82
CA GLU A 46 8.07 0.57 17.79
C GLU A 46 8.26 2.05 17.38
N PRO A 47 7.32 2.95 17.71
CA PRO A 47 7.49 4.38 17.49
C PRO A 47 8.83 4.89 18.02
N VAL A 48 9.55 5.65 17.19
CA VAL A 48 10.77 6.36 17.60
C VAL A 48 10.55 7.83 17.32
N THR A 49 10.72 8.64 18.35
CA THR A 49 10.68 10.09 18.25
C THR A 49 12.10 10.62 18.25
N MET A 50 12.54 11.18 17.12
CA MET A 50 13.82 11.87 16.97
C MET A 50 13.55 13.38 16.79
N ASP A 51 12.90 13.99 17.78
CA ASP A 51 12.40 15.37 17.65
C ASP A 51 13.52 16.41 17.47
N ASP A 52 14.71 16.13 18.01
CA ASP A 52 15.90 16.99 17.91
C ASP A 52 16.74 16.73 16.65
N ASP A 53 16.46 15.67 15.86
CA ASP A 53 17.22 15.40 14.63
C ASP A 53 16.79 16.39 13.53
N PRO A 54 17.74 17.16 12.94
CA PRO A 54 17.39 18.20 11.98
C PRO A 54 16.78 17.64 10.69
N THR A 55 17.14 16.42 10.29
CA THR A 55 16.57 15.77 9.11
C THR A 55 15.11 15.38 9.36
N VAL A 56 14.84 14.79 10.53
CA VAL A 56 13.49 14.38 10.93
C VAL A 56 12.60 15.60 11.18
N ALA A 57 13.11 16.65 11.82
CA ALA A 57 12.40 17.91 12.03
C ALA A 57 12.04 18.58 10.70
N ARG A 58 12.97 18.61 9.73
CA ARG A 58 12.68 19.10 8.38
C ARG A 58 11.60 18.26 7.70
N PHE A 59 11.71 16.93 7.76
CA PHE A 59 10.69 16.05 7.18
C PHE A 59 9.30 16.29 7.80
N ARG A 60 9.21 16.52 9.11
CA ARG A 60 7.97 16.88 9.79
C ARG A 60 7.36 18.17 9.23
N ALA A 61 8.19 19.19 8.99
CA ALA A 61 7.73 20.44 8.38
C ALA A 61 7.22 20.21 6.95
N GLU A 62 7.93 19.39 6.17
CA GLU A 62 7.50 19.01 4.80
C GLU A 62 6.18 18.22 4.81
N ALA A 63 5.92 17.42 5.85
CA ALA A 63 4.73 16.61 5.99
C ALA A 63 3.52 17.35 6.58
N ALA A 64 3.67 18.60 7.06
CA ALA A 64 2.61 19.30 7.81
C ALA A 64 1.30 19.41 7.00
N ASP A 65 1.39 19.91 5.76
CA ASP A 65 0.23 20.03 4.85
C ASP A 65 -0.43 18.67 4.58
N TYR A 66 0.36 17.60 4.43
CA TYR A 66 -0.15 16.25 4.23
C TYR A 66 -0.97 15.77 5.43
N LEU A 67 -0.44 15.96 6.64
CA LEU A 67 -1.11 15.54 7.87
C LEU A 67 -2.41 16.32 8.09
N GLU A 68 -2.42 17.62 7.78
CA GLU A 68 -3.64 18.44 7.82
C GLU A 68 -4.70 17.93 6.83
N MET A 69 -4.30 17.68 5.58
CA MET A 69 -5.23 17.16 4.57
C MET A 69 -5.77 15.77 4.94
N ARG A 70 -4.96 14.89 5.53
CA ARG A 70 -5.41 13.57 6.01
C ARG A 70 -6.44 13.71 7.13
N SER A 71 -6.19 14.57 8.11
CA SER A 71 -7.16 14.84 9.19
C SER A 71 -8.48 15.41 8.65
N ALA A 72 -8.42 16.31 7.67
CA ALA A 72 -9.62 16.83 7.01
C ALA A 72 -10.40 15.75 6.24
N LEU A 73 -9.69 14.84 5.55
CA LEU A 73 -10.30 13.70 4.87
C LEU A 73 -11.04 12.78 5.83
N ASP A 74 -10.60 12.60 7.07
CA ASP A 74 -11.31 11.75 8.05
C ASP A 74 -12.72 12.28 8.38
N GLY A 75 -12.89 13.60 8.37
CA GLY A 75 -14.21 14.22 8.48
C GLY A 75 -15.12 13.85 7.31
N LEU A 76 -14.62 13.98 6.08
CA LEU A 76 -15.35 13.65 4.85
C LEU A 76 -15.62 12.15 4.73
N ASN A 77 -14.64 11.30 5.08
CA ASN A 77 -14.76 9.84 5.10
C ASN A 77 -15.90 9.37 5.99
N ARG A 78 -16.05 9.97 7.19
CA ARG A 78 -17.17 9.64 8.09
C ARG A 78 -18.53 9.98 7.48
N ARG A 79 -18.65 11.11 6.78
CA ARG A 79 -19.90 11.52 6.13
C ARG A 79 -20.22 10.65 4.91
N LEU A 80 -19.22 10.33 4.10
CA LEU A 80 -19.32 9.38 2.99
C LEU A 80 -19.77 8.00 3.48
N ALA A 81 -19.16 7.50 4.56
CA ALA A 81 -19.52 6.21 5.16
C ALA A 81 -20.94 6.21 5.74
N ALA A 82 -21.42 7.34 6.26
CA ALA A 82 -22.79 7.51 6.74
C ALA A 82 -23.83 7.65 5.62
N GLY A 83 -23.40 7.97 4.39
CA GLY A 83 -24.30 8.29 3.27
C GLY A 83 -24.87 9.71 3.30
N ASP A 84 -24.32 10.58 4.15
CA ASP A 84 -24.79 11.96 4.39
C ASP A 84 -23.92 13.03 3.68
N ALA A 85 -23.05 12.59 2.76
CA ALA A 85 -22.19 13.48 1.98
C ALA A 85 -22.98 14.16 0.86
N THR A 86 -22.85 15.47 0.75
CA THR A 86 -23.40 16.24 -0.38
C THR A 86 -22.54 16.04 -1.64
N PRO A 87 -23.08 16.29 -2.85
CA PRO A 87 -22.27 16.27 -4.07
C PRO A 87 -21.01 17.16 -3.98
N GLU A 88 -21.13 18.33 -3.37
CA GLU A 88 -20.02 19.27 -3.18
C GLU A 88 -18.93 18.70 -2.27
N GLU A 89 -19.31 17.95 -1.24
CA GLU A 89 -18.38 17.28 -0.32
C GLU A 89 -17.71 16.07 -0.96
N ILE A 90 -18.41 15.36 -1.85
CA ILE A 90 -17.82 14.28 -2.65
C ILE A 90 -16.73 14.88 -3.57
N GLU A 91 -17.03 15.94 -4.30
CA GLU A 91 -16.02 16.62 -5.14
C GLU A 91 -14.85 17.17 -4.31
N GLN A 92 -15.14 17.71 -3.12
CA GLN A 92 -14.10 18.17 -2.21
C GLN A 92 -13.19 17.02 -1.77
N TRP A 93 -13.78 15.89 -1.41
CA TRP A 93 -13.07 14.68 -1.02
C TRP A 93 -12.18 14.18 -2.16
N GLU A 94 -12.69 14.08 -3.40
CA GLU A 94 -11.92 13.63 -4.55
C GLU A 94 -10.69 14.51 -4.80
N ARG A 95 -10.88 15.84 -4.85
CA ARG A 95 -9.77 16.79 -5.04
C ARG A 95 -8.72 16.70 -3.93
N MET A 96 -9.17 16.53 -2.68
CA MET A 96 -8.28 16.45 -1.53
C MET A 96 -7.54 15.11 -1.48
N GLN A 97 -8.22 14.00 -1.80
CA GLN A 97 -7.64 12.68 -1.89
C GLN A 97 -6.53 12.64 -2.95
N GLU A 98 -6.78 13.17 -4.15
CA GLU A 98 -5.76 13.28 -5.20
C GLU A 98 -4.54 14.10 -4.76
N ARG A 99 -4.76 15.20 -4.03
CA ARG A 99 -3.66 16.03 -3.50
C ARG A 99 -2.87 15.27 -2.43
N CYS A 100 -3.55 14.56 -1.53
CA CYS A 100 -2.93 13.67 -0.56
C CYS A 100 -2.08 12.58 -1.22
N ASP A 101 -2.56 11.96 -2.29
CA ASP A 101 -1.86 10.88 -2.98
C ASP A 101 -0.57 11.39 -3.64
N ARG A 102 -0.64 12.53 -4.33
CA ARG A 102 0.55 13.19 -4.89
C ARG A 102 1.57 13.54 -3.80
N GLU A 103 1.08 14.08 -2.70
CA GLU A 103 1.94 14.48 -1.58
C GLU A 103 2.56 13.26 -0.87
N ARG A 104 1.82 12.15 -0.75
CA ARG A 104 2.33 10.88 -0.23
C ARG A 104 3.49 10.36 -1.07
N VAL A 105 3.39 10.44 -2.39
CA VAL A 105 4.47 10.04 -3.31
C VAL A 105 5.70 10.92 -3.10
N ARG A 106 5.53 12.25 -3.02
CA ARG A 106 6.63 13.19 -2.74
C ARG A 106 7.33 12.87 -1.42
N LEU A 107 6.56 12.68 -0.34
CA LEU A 107 7.09 12.38 0.99
C LEU A 107 7.77 11.00 1.04
N ASN A 108 7.25 10.01 0.31
CA ASN A 108 7.91 8.71 0.17
C ASN A 108 9.26 8.81 -0.53
N ALA A 109 9.40 9.68 -1.54
CA ALA A 109 10.70 9.89 -2.19
C ALA A 109 11.75 10.46 -1.22
N ILE A 110 11.33 11.30 -0.26
CA ILE A 110 12.22 11.80 0.80
C ILE A 110 12.53 10.69 1.82
N LEU A 111 11.49 9.97 2.28
CA LEU A 111 11.58 8.91 3.28
C LEU A 111 12.54 7.78 2.85
N TYR A 112 12.52 7.42 1.57
CA TYR A 112 13.29 6.33 1.00
C TYR A 112 14.52 6.78 0.21
N ALA A 113 14.95 8.04 0.36
CA ALA A 113 16.20 8.48 -0.22
C ALA A 113 17.38 7.70 0.41
N ASP A 114 18.38 7.35 -0.41
CA ASP A 114 19.57 6.60 0.04
C ASP A 114 20.36 7.30 1.14
N SER A 115 20.22 8.62 1.25
CA SER A 115 20.85 9.44 2.29
C SER A 115 20.19 9.33 3.67
N VAL A 116 19.02 8.68 3.78
CA VAL A 116 18.29 8.52 5.04
C VAL A 116 18.62 7.16 5.64
N ASP A 117 19.28 7.18 6.79
CA ASP A 117 19.57 5.95 7.55
C ASP A 117 18.29 5.29 8.11
N PRO A 118 18.36 4.00 8.50
CA PRO A 118 17.17 3.25 8.93
C PRO A 118 16.44 3.84 10.15
N GLU A 119 17.15 4.47 11.08
CA GLU A 119 16.55 4.99 12.31
C GLU A 119 15.76 6.27 12.02
N ARG A 120 16.35 7.21 11.27
CA ARG A 120 15.65 8.39 10.77
C ARG A 120 14.46 8.02 9.91
N ARG A 121 14.61 7.03 9.03
CA ARG A 121 13.51 6.53 8.18
C ARG A 121 12.35 6.02 9.03
N ARG A 122 12.63 5.26 10.08
CA ARG A 122 11.61 4.76 11.02
C ARG A 122 10.89 5.91 11.73
N ALA A 123 11.62 6.91 12.21
CA ALA A 123 11.02 8.10 12.82
C ALA A 123 10.11 8.87 11.84
N MET A 124 10.60 9.11 10.62
CA MET A 124 9.84 9.76 9.55
C MET A 124 8.59 8.96 9.13
N PHE A 125 8.69 7.64 9.07
CA PHE A 125 7.54 6.77 8.81
C PHE A 125 6.43 6.98 9.86
N TRP A 126 6.80 7.01 11.14
CA TRP A 126 5.84 7.22 12.22
C TRP A 126 5.20 8.61 12.23
N ILE A 127 5.90 9.64 11.75
CA ILE A 127 5.30 10.96 11.51
C ILE A 127 4.11 10.84 10.55
N LEU A 128 4.26 10.10 9.45
CA LEU A 128 3.19 9.93 8.46
C LEU A 128 2.03 9.07 8.97
N GLN A 129 2.29 8.14 9.89
CA GLN A 129 1.26 7.31 10.51
C GLN A 129 0.45 8.03 11.57
N SER A 130 0.93 9.18 12.08
CA SER A 130 0.21 9.95 13.11
C SER A 130 -1.10 10.59 12.65
N ALA A 131 -1.37 10.61 11.34
CA ALA A 131 -2.61 11.12 10.74
C ALA A 131 -3.59 10.01 10.31
N ASN A 132 -3.45 8.80 10.85
CA ASN A 132 -4.37 7.67 10.62
C ASN A 132 -5.13 7.27 11.89
#